data_AF-A0A1C6FN90-F1
#
_entry.id   AF-A0A1C6FN90-F1
#
_cell.length_a   1.000
_cell.length_b   1.000
_cell.length_c   1.000
_cell.angle_alpha   90.00
_cell.angle_beta   90.00
_cell.angle_gamma   90.00
#
_symmetry.space_group_name_H-M   'P 1'
#
loop_
_entity.id
_entity.type
_entity.pdbx_description
1 polymer ?
#
loop_
_entity_poly.entity_id
_entity_poly.type
_entity_poly.pdbx_seq_one_letter_code
_entity_poly.pdbx_strand_id
1 'polypeptide(L)'
;MMEENKTPYQKHNFLFFGGVQEPSSIDVGGTIAYLDGFGLGSNPLEQARKSEENALHIEDNYLPDREGVHYCDFCAAVITGVEYEVLDSGLERCLQCASSALRTQEQFVALYKKVHQNMEAFFGINLNIPVTVRMVNASKIAKMTGMRLVPSPGFDPRVLGFARRDKNGFSLYIENGSPKIAAVATMAHELTHIWQYVNWNDKLLVRQYGARNQLEIYEGMAKWVEIQYLLYINEIAYAKRQEIITLHRDDEYGRGFIKYRMRYPLTYGTEIGAETPFCNSKAPL
;
A
#
# COMPACT_ATOMS: atom_id res chain seq x y z
N MET A 1 -57.75 17.08 11.57
CA MET A 1 -57.37 17.67 12.87
C MET A 1 -57.78 16.70 13.97
N MET A 2 -56.89 15.77 14.34
CA MET A 2 -56.89 15.09 15.63
C MET A 2 -55.42 14.83 15.95
N GLU A 3 -54.84 15.75 16.70
CA GLU A 3 -53.53 15.60 17.33
C GLU A 3 -53.75 14.73 18.58
N GLU A 4 -53.38 13.45 18.49
CA GLU A 4 -53.43 12.57 19.65
C GLU A 4 -52.24 12.85 20.59
N ASN A 5 -52.58 13.13 21.86
CA ASN A 5 -51.65 13.40 22.95
C ASN A 5 -50.71 12.21 23.21
N LYS A 6 -49.48 12.26 22.65
CA LYS A 6 -48.41 11.31 23.00
C LYS A 6 -48.00 11.47 24.47
N THR A 7 -47.93 10.35 25.20
CA THR A 7 -47.46 10.33 26.59
C THR A 7 -45.97 10.69 26.71
N PRO A 8 -45.48 11.13 27.89
CA PRO A 8 -44.07 11.48 28.09
C PRO A 8 -43.11 10.34 27.72
N TYR A 9 -43.49 9.08 28.00
CA TYR A 9 -42.73 7.89 27.61
C TYR A 9 -42.59 7.75 26.09
N GLN A 10 -43.70 7.94 25.35
CA GLN A 10 -43.72 7.87 23.89
C GLN A 10 -42.97 9.03 23.22
N LYS A 11 -42.83 10.18 23.91
CA LYS A 11 -42.04 11.32 23.42
C LYS A 11 -40.53 11.11 23.60
N HIS A 12 -40.09 10.33 24.60
CA HIS A 12 -38.67 10.14 24.92
C HIS A 12 -38.10 8.79 24.45
N ASN A 13 -38.94 7.78 24.18
CA ASN A 13 -38.52 6.41 23.84
C ASN A 13 -39.02 5.94 22.46
N PHE A 14 -39.09 6.83 21.47
CA PHE A 14 -39.67 6.56 20.16
C PHE A 14 -38.85 5.58 19.28
N LEU A 15 -37.60 5.27 19.66
CA LEU A 15 -36.77 4.25 19.01
C LEU A 15 -36.90 2.86 19.66
N PHE A 16 -37.55 2.75 20.82
CA PHE A 16 -37.88 1.46 21.42
C PHE A 16 -39.28 1.03 20.96
N PHE A 17 -39.44 0.79 19.67
CA PHE A 17 -40.56 -0.02 19.20
C PHE A 17 -40.28 -1.47 19.61
N GLY A 18 -40.82 -1.83 20.77
CA GLY A 18 -40.61 -3.11 21.42
C GLY A 18 -41.04 -4.30 20.58
N GLY A 19 -40.07 -5.17 20.31
CA GLY A 19 -40.26 -6.61 20.26
C GLY A 19 -39.16 -7.23 21.11
N VAL A 20 -39.53 -7.85 22.25
CA VAL A 20 -38.58 -8.67 23.04
C VAL A 20 -38.35 -10.02 22.34
N GLN A 21 -39.10 -10.31 21.28
CA GLN A 21 -39.02 -11.51 20.45
C GLN A 21 -39.14 -11.15 18.97
N GLU A 22 -38.35 -11.85 18.15
CA GLU A 22 -38.43 -11.78 16.69
C GLU A 22 -39.82 -12.26 16.21
N PRO A 23 -40.50 -11.53 15.32
CA PRO A 23 -41.78 -11.96 14.76
C PRO A 23 -41.64 -13.33 14.07
N SER A 24 -42.55 -14.27 14.33
CA SER A 24 -42.52 -15.60 13.70
C SER A 24 -42.68 -15.60 12.18
N SER A 25 -43.08 -14.46 11.59
CA SER A 25 -43.16 -14.22 10.16
C SER A 25 -41.85 -13.74 9.54
N ILE A 26 -40.82 -13.44 10.35
CA ILE A 26 -39.53 -12.92 9.89
C ILE A 26 -38.42 -13.78 10.52
N ASP A 27 -37.78 -14.62 9.71
CA ASP A 27 -36.61 -15.37 10.11
C ASP A 27 -35.36 -14.51 9.99
N VAL A 28 -35.08 -13.69 11.02
CA VAL A 28 -33.92 -12.79 11.02
C VAL A 28 -32.62 -13.60 10.99
N GLY A 29 -32.54 -14.67 11.78
CA GLY A 29 -31.38 -15.56 11.83
C GLY A 29 -31.09 -16.24 10.48
N GLY A 30 -32.11 -16.80 9.83
CA GLY A 30 -31.99 -17.39 8.50
C GLY A 30 -31.71 -16.36 7.41
N THR A 31 -32.25 -15.14 7.54
CA THR A 31 -31.93 -14.04 6.61
C THR A 31 -30.47 -13.60 6.73
N ILE A 32 -29.95 -13.45 7.95
CA ILE A 32 -28.52 -13.15 8.17
C ILE A 32 -27.66 -14.30 7.65
N ALA A 33 -27.96 -15.55 7.98
CA ALA A 33 -27.20 -16.71 7.49
C ALA A 33 -27.23 -16.82 5.95
N TYR A 34 -28.36 -16.52 5.33
CA TYR A 34 -28.48 -16.42 3.87
C TYR A 34 -27.56 -15.32 3.34
N LEU A 35 -27.64 -14.10 3.86
CA LEU A 35 -26.82 -12.98 3.42
C LEU A 35 -25.32 -13.19 3.68
N ASP A 36 -24.94 -13.82 4.80
CA ASP A 36 -23.56 -14.23 5.11
C ASP A 36 -23.05 -15.24 4.09
N GLY A 37 -23.90 -16.18 3.66
CA GLY A 37 -23.61 -17.10 2.54
C GLY A 37 -23.33 -16.39 1.21
N PHE A 38 -23.83 -15.16 1.04
CA PHE A 38 -23.56 -14.27 -0.10
C PHE A 38 -22.49 -13.19 0.21
N GLY A 39 -21.82 -13.27 1.36
CA GLY A 39 -20.69 -12.41 1.71
C GLY A 39 -21.05 -11.09 2.39
N LEU A 40 -22.22 -10.97 3.02
CA LEU A 40 -22.48 -9.90 3.99
C LEU A 40 -21.37 -9.92 5.08
N GLY A 41 -20.81 -8.76 5.43
CA GLY A 41 -19.70 -8.68 6.41
C GLY A 41 -18.29 -8.85 5.82
N SER A 42 -18.15 -9.53 4.67
CA SER A 42 -16.86 -9.95 4.10
C SER A 42 -16.74 -9.71 2.59
N ASN A 43 -17.61 -8.91 1.99
CA ASN A 43 -17.55 -8.61 0.56
C ASN A 43 -16.56 -7.46 0.24
N PRO A 44 -16.09 -7.36 -1.02
CA PRO A 44 -15.15 -6.33 -1.44
C PRO A 44 -15.63 -4.88 -1.22
N LEU A 45 -16.94 -4.61 -1.27
CA LEU A 45 -17.49 -3.27 -1.07
C LEU A 45 -17.41 -2.82 0.39
N GLU A 46 -17.68 -3.74 1.31
CA GLU A 46 -17.51 -3.46 2.74
C GLU A 46 -16.03 -3.30 3.11
N GLN A 47 -15.15 -4.11 2.52
CA GLN A 47 -13.71 -3.93 2.68
C GLN A 47 -13.24 -2.58 2.14
N ALA A 48 -13.77 -2.13 0.98
CA ALA A 48 -13.53 -0.79 0.45
C ALA A 48 -13.97 0.30 1.43
N ARG A 49 -15.21 0.24 1.93
CA ARG A 49 -15.74 1.22 2.90
C ARG A 49 -14.91 1.28 4.19
N LYS A 50 -14.55 0.13 4.77
CA LYS A 50 -13.68 0.09 5.95
C LYS A 50 -12.28 0.63 5.65
N SER A 51 -11.76 0.39 4.45
CA SER A 51 -10.46 0.90 4.00
C SER A 51 -10.48 2.43 3.86
N GLU A 52 -11.56 3.00 3.32
CA GLU A 52 -11.78 4.45 3.22
C GLU A 52 -11.92 5.10 4.60
N GLU A 53 -12.75 4.54 5.49
CA GLU A 53 -12.90 5.01 6.88
C GLU A 53 -11.54 5.00 7.61
N ASN A 54 -10.78 3.91 7.48
CA ASN A 54 -9.44 3.81 8.05
C ASN A 54 -8.47 4.83 7.44
N ALA A 55 -8.56 5.10 6.14
CA ALA A 55 -7.71 6.08 5.47
C ALA A 55 -7.98 7.50 5.99
N LEU A 56 -9.24 7.87 6.21
CA LEU A 56 -9.61 9.15 6.84
C LEU A 56 -9.04 9.24 8.26
N HIS A 57 -9.20 8.19 9.06
CA HIS A 57 -8.61 8.14 10.40
C HIS A 57 -7.09 8.26 10.39
N ILE A 58 -6.42 7.68 9.40
CA ILE A 58 -4.98 7.81 9.19
C ILE A 58 -4.62 9.25 8.83
N GLU A 59 -5.32 9.87 7.89
CA GLU A 59 -5.06 11.25 7.47
C GLU A 59 -5.15 12.24 8.64
N ASP A 60 -6.14 12.06 9.53
CA ASP A 60 -6.35 12.94 10.68
C ASP A 60 -5.38 12.69 11.85
N ASN A 61 -4.93 11.44 12.05
CA ASN A 61 -4.29 11.03 13.31
C ASN A 61 -2.91 10.41 13.16
N TYR A 62 -2.47 10.09 11.94
CA TYR A 62 -1.17 9.46 11.71
C TYR A 62 -0.06 10.51 11.65
N LEU A 63 0.69 10.58 12.75
CA LEU A 63 1.96 11.29 12.80
C LEU A 63 3.08 10.25 12.75
N PRO A 64 3.99 10.31 11.75
CA PRO A 64 5.21 9.54 11.78
C PRO A 64 6.10 10.00 12.96
N ASP A 65 6.94 9.10 13.46
CA ASP A 65 8.00 9.40 14.44
C ASP A 65 7.56 10.01 15.78
N ARG A 66 6.39 9.62 16.29
CA ARG A 66 5.99 10.00 17.65
C ARG A 66 6.89 9.33 18.68
N GLU A 67 7.41 10.14 19.60
CA GLU A 67 8.25 9.65 20.70
C GLU A 67 7.47 8.68 21.59
N GLY A 68 8.08 7.54 21.92
CA GLY A 68 7.47 6.50 22.76
C GLY A 68 6.40 5.65 22.07
N VAL A 69 6.18 5.81 20.76
CA VAL A 69 5.24 5.00 19.99
C VAL A 69 6.00 3.97 19.16
N HIS A 70 5.52 2.73 19.20
CA HIS A 70 6.05 1.62 18.41
C HIS A 70 5.33 1.54 17.06
N TYR A 71 6.10 1.36 15.98
CA TYR A 71 5.56 1.23 14.63
C TYR A 71 5.99 -0.09 14.00
N CYS A 72 5.12 -0.68 13.20
CA CYS A 72 5.45 -1.86 12.42
C CYS A 72 6.45 -1.50 11.31
N ASP A 73 7.59 -2.18 11.26
CA ASP A 73 8.69 -1.98 10.29
C ASP A 73 8.32 -2.29 8.84
N PHE A 74 7.14 -2.84 8.59
CA PHE A 74 6.69 -3.23 7.26
C PHE A 74 5.56 -2.36 6.71
N CYS A 75 4.59 -2.00 7.55
CA CYS A 75 3.41 -1.23 7.12
C CYS A 75 3.30 0.14 7.76
N ALA A 76 4.23 0.48 8.65
CA ALA A 76 4.26 1.71 9.43
C ALA A 76 3.02 1.96 10.28
N ALA A 77 2.19 0.94 10.52
CA ALA A 77 1.06 1.04 11.44
C ALA A 77 1.57 1.15 12.88
N VAL A 78 0.91 1.98 13.69
CA VAL A 78 1.13 2.01 15.13
C VAL A 78 0.80 0.62 15.70
N ILE A 79 1.72 0.05 16.46
CA ILE A 79 1.51 -1.20 17.18
C ILE A 79 0.77 -0.84 18.47
N THR A 80 -0.49 -1.27 18.58
CA THR A 80 -1.32 -1.09 19.77
C THR A 80 -1.46 -2.41 20.52
N GLY A 81 -1.10 -2.44 21.80
CA GLY A 81 -1.20 -3.63 22.64
C GLY A 81 0.10 -4.45 22.70
N VAL A 82 0.00 -5.67 23.25
CA VAL A 82 1.16 -6.55 23.51
C VAL A 82 1.37 -7.62 22.45
N GLU A 83 0.43 -7.78 21.52
CA GLU A 83 0.48 -8.83 20.51
C GLU A 83 1.13 -8.29 19.22
N TYR A 84 2.44 -8.47 19.13
CA TYR A 84 3.25 -8.23 17.93
C TYR A 84 4.44 -9.19 17.91
N GLU A 85 5.09 -9.31 16.77
CA GLU A 85 6.23 -10.20 16.59
C GLU A 85 7.52 -9.40 16.47
N VAL A 86 8.57 -9.81 17.18
CA VAL A 86 9.93 -9.30 16.99
C VAL A 86 10.71 -10.36 16.23
N LEU A 87 11.19 -10.01 15.03
CA LEU A 87 11.98 -10.91 14.19
C LEU A 87 13.39 -11.08 14.75
N ASP A 88 14.10 -12.14 14.33
CA ASP A 88 15.52 -12.36 14.70
C ASP A 88 16.43 -11.17 14.37
N SER A 89 16.03 -10.36 13.39
CA SER A 89 16.72 -9.12 13.00
C SER A 89 16.45 -7.93 13.93
N GLY A 90 15.61 -8.09 14.95
CA GLY A 90 15.16 -7.04 15.87
C GLY A 90 14.01 -6.18 15.35
N LEU A 91 13.43 -6.51 14.19
CA LEU A 91 12.35 -5.73 13.57
C LEU A 91 10.99 -6.10 14.18
N GLU A 92 10.15 -5.10 14.44
CA GLU A 92 8.81 -5.24 14.98
C GLU A 92 7.77 -5.35 13.85
N ARG A 93 6.92 -6.38 13.95
CA ARG A 93 5.90 -6.72 12.95
C ARG A 93 4.54 -6.84 13.62
N CYS A 94 3.56 -6.05 13.15
CA CYS A 94 2.18 -6.17 13.63
C CYS A 94 1.53 -7.48 13.19
N LEU A 95 0.46 -7.91 13.88
CA LEU A 95 -0.24 -9.16 13.60
C LEU A 95 -0.75 -9.28 12.15
N GLN A 96 -1.26 -8.20 11.58
CA GLN A 96 -1.74 -8.19 10.19
C GLN A 96 -0.61 -8.45 9.19
N CYS A 97 0.58 -7.93 9.48
CA CYS A 97 1.77 -8.18 8.68
C CYS A 97 2.30 -9.60 8.89
N ALA A 98 2.26 -10.10 10.14
CA ALA A 98 2.69 -11.46 10.47
C ALA A 98 1.79 -12.53 9.81
N SER A 99 0.47 -12.33 9.82
CA SER A 99 -0.51 -13.26 9.23
C SER A 99 -0.43 -13.33 7.71
N SER A 100 0.01 -12.25 7.06
CA SER A 100 0.15 -12.14 5.60
C SER A 100 1.57 -12.32 5.08
N ALA A 101 2.51 -12.75 5.93
CA ALA A 101 3.90 -12.98 5.55
C ALA A 101 4.03 -14.06 4.46
N LEU A 102 4.80 -13.76 3.41
CA LEU A 102 5.12 -14.72 2.35
C LEU A 102 6.17 -15.71 2.87
N ARG A 103 5.85 -17.01 2.84
CA ARG A 103 6.69 -18.07 3.43
C ARG A 103 7.31 -18.99 2.40
N THR A 104 6.78 -19.02 1.18
CA THR A 104 7.27 -19.92 0.12
C THR A 104 7.59 -19.18 -1.17
N GLN A 105 8.47 -19.79 -1.97
CA GLN A 105 8.83 -19.25 -3.28
C GLN A 105 7.64 -19.22 -4.24
N GLU A 106 6.75 -20.20 -4.15
CA GLU A 106 5.56 -20.30 -5.00
C GLU A 106 4.59 -19.15 -4.72
N GLN A 107 4.36 -18.82 -3.44
CA GLN A 107 3.54 -17.67 -3.04
C GLN A 107 4.11 -16.38 -3.61
N PHE A 108 5.43 -16.23 -3.52
CA PHE A 108 6.12 -15.07 -4.05
C PHE A 108 6.01 -14.96 -5.57
N VAL A 109 6.28 -16.04 -6.30
CA VAL A 109 6.21 -16.07 -7.77
C VAL A 109 4.78 -15.79 -8.25
N ALA A 110 3.78 -16.35 -7.57
CA ALA A 110 2.38 -16.06 -7.86
C ALA A 110 2.04 -14.58 -7.64
N LEU A 111 2.54 -13.98 -6.55
CA LEU A 111 2.37 -12.56 -6.26
C LEU A 111 3.04 -11.69 -7.32
N TYR A 112 4.29 -11.98 -7.67
CA TYR A 112 5.04 -11.26 -8.70
C TYR A 112 4.31 -11.26 -10.05
N LYS A 113 3.82 -12.43 -10.48
CA LYS A 113 3.04 -12.54 -11.73
C LYS A 113 1.80 -11.66 -11.71
N LYS A 114 1.09 -11.63 -10.57
CA LYS A 114 -0.09 -10.76 -10.40
C LYS A 114 0.30 -9.28 -10.44
N VAL A 115 1.36 -8.88 -9.75
CA VAL A 115 1.81 -7.48 -9.76
C VAL A 115 2.24 -7.05 -11.15
N HIS A 116 3.03 -7.88 -11.84
CA HIS A 116 3.46 -7.65 -13.22
C HIS A 116 2.27 -7.44 -14.18
N GLN A 117 1.30 -8.35 -14.18
CA GLN A 117 0.09 -8.23 -15.01
C GLN A 117 -0.73 -6.98 -14.68
N ASN A 118 -0.89 -6.69 -13.38
CA ASN A 118 -1.60 -5.50 -12.94
C ASN A 118 -0.86 -4.21 -13.35
N MET A 119 0.47 -4.18 -13.28
CA MET A 119 1.26 -3.03 -13.72
C MET A 119 1.04 -2.73 -15.20
N GLU A 120 1.08 -3.77 -16.06
CA GLU A 120 0.80 -3.61 -17.49
C GLU A 120 -0.64 -3.13 -17.73
N ALA A 121 -1.62 -3.70 -17.03
CA ALA A 121 -3.03 -3.36 -17.20
C ALA A 121 -3.39 -1.96 -16.69
N PHE A 122 -2.90 -1.58 -15.50
CA PHE A 122 -3.26 -0.31 -14.85
C PHE A 122 -2.58 0.89 -15.49
N PHE A 123 -1.34 0.73 -15.95
CA PHE A 123 -0.54 1.84 -16.48
C PHE A 123 -0.38 1.80 -18.00
N GLY A 124 -0.94 0.79 -18.68
CA GLY A 124 -0.84 0.64 -20.13
C GLY A 124 0.60 0.44 -20.62
N ILE A 125 1.43 -0.19 -19.80
CA ILE A 125 2.86 -0.42 -20.09
C ILE A 125 3.15 -1.84 -20.55
N ASN A 126 4.32 -2.04 -21.15
CA ASN A 126 4.84 -3.35 -21.49
C ASN A 126 6.10 -3.63 -20.67
N LEU A 127 6.09 -4.73 -19.93
CA LEU A 127 7.17 -5.22 -19.08
C LEU A 127 7.67 -6.59 -19.57
N ASN A 128 7.75 -6.80 -20.90
CA ASN A 128 8.26 -8.02 -21.52
C ASN A 128 9.79 -8.11 -21.44
N ILE A 129 10.30 -8.04 -20.21
CA ILE A 129 11.72 -8.07 -19.87
C ILE A 129 11.91 -9.26 -18.94
N PRO A 130 12.87 -10.16 -19.21
CA PRO A 130 13.15 -11.27 -18.31
C PRO A 130 13.69 -10.74 -16.98
N VAL A 131 12.95 -10.98 -15.89
CA VAL A 131 13.33 -10.63 -14.52
C VAL A 131 13.57 -11.90 -13.73
N THR A 132 14.78 -12.04 -13.18
CA THR A 132 15.11 -13.11 -12.23
C THR A 132 14.71 -12.67 -10.83
N VAL A 133 13.77 -13.39 -10.23
CA VAL A 133 13.27 -13.10 -8.90
C VAL A 133 14.07 -13.87 -7.84
N ARG A 134 14.48 -13.20 -6.75
CA ARG A 134 15.27 -13.79 -5.66
C ARG A 134 14.76 -13.32 -4.30
N MET A 135 14.42 -14.27 -3.42
CA MET A 135 14.14 -13.97 -2.02
C MET A 135 15.44 -14.00 -1.21
N VAL A 136 15.65 -12.99 -0.37
CA VAL A 136 16.85 -12.83 0.46
C VAL A 136 16.46 -12.33 1.85
N ASN A 137 17.27 -12.58 2.88
CA ASN A 137 17.00 -12.05 4.21
C ASN A 137 17.39 -10.56 4.33
N ALA A 138 16.81 -9.87 5.32
CA ALA A 138 17.03 -8.44 5.58
C ALA A 138 18.52 -8.06 5.65
N SER A 139 19.33 -8.84 6.38
CA SER A 139 20.77 -8.59 6.53
C SER A 139 21.53 -8.66 5.20
N LYS A 140 21.11 -9.53 4.28
CA LYS A 140 21.71 -9.62 2.94
C LYS A 140 21.28 -8.45 2.06
N ILE A 141 20.04 -7.99 2.16
CA ILE A 141 19.60 -6.76 1.47
C ILE A 141 20.43 -5.56 1.95
N ALA A 142 20.56 -5.37 3.26
CA ALA A 142 21.38 -4.31 3.85
C ALA A 142 22.83 -4.36 3.33
N LYS A 143 23.45 -5.55 3.33
CA LYS A 143 24.80 -5.73 2.79
C LYS A 143 24.90 -5.43 1.29
N MET A 144 23.89 -5.79 0.49
CA MET A 144 23.91 -5.60 -0.97
C MET A 144 23.63 -4.16 -1.38
N THR A 145 22.87 -3.42 -0.58
CA THR A 145 22.53 -2.00 -0.79
C THR A 145 23.52 -1.05 -0.13
N GLY A 146 24.40 -1.55 0.74
CA GLY A 146 25.36 -0.74 1.51
C GLY A 146 24.73 -0.04 2.71
N MET A 147 23.47 -0.32 3.02
CA MET A 147 22.75 0.22 4.18
C MET A 147 23.06 -0.57 5.44
N ARG A 148 22.98 0.09 6.60
CA ARG A 148 23.05 -0.58 7.92
C ARG A 148 21.63 -0.79 8.42
N LEU A 149 21.33 -2.01 8.86
CA LEU A 149 20.08 -2.30 9.57
C LEU A 149 20.29 -1.93 11.04
N VAL A 150 19.66 -0.86 11.50
CA VAL A 150 19.66 -0.45 12.92
C VAL A 150 18.21 -0.49 13.39
N PRO A 151 17.77 -1.58 14.04
CA PRO A 151 16.40 -1.68 14.55
C PRO A 151 16.11 -0.56 15.55
N SER A 152 14.94 0.05 15.44
CA SER A 152 14.47 1.10 16.34
C SER A 152 12.97 0.95 16.57
N PRO A 153 12.42 1.41 17.72
CA PRO A 153 10.97 1.43 17.93
C PRO A 153 10.21 2.36 16.98
N GLY A 154 10.91 3.38 16.43
CA GLY A 154 10.37 4.26 15.41
C GLY A 154 10.39 3.60 14.03
N PHE A 155 9.53 4.08 13.12
CA PHE A 155 9.52 3.58 11.75
C PHE A 155 10.72 4.13 10.97
N ASP A 156 11.70 3.28 10.65
CA ASP A 156 12.79 3.63 9.75
C ASP A 156 12.49 3.14 8.32
N PRO A 157 12.33 4.05 7.33
CA PRO A 157 12.13 3.66 5.94
C PRO A 157 13.34 2.87 5.41
N ARG A 158 13.21 1.54 5.43
CA ARG A 158 14.26 0.62 4.98
C ARG A 158 13.96 0.03 3.59
N VAL A 159 15.01 -0.38 2.91
CA VAL A 159 14.90 -1.09 1.63
C VAL A 159 14.42 -2.53 1.88
N LEU A 160 13.18 -2.81 1.50
CA LEU A 160 12.56 -4.15 1.57
C LEU A 160 12.88 -5.03 0.34
N GLY A 161 13.37 -4.40 -0.72
CA GLY A 161 13.78 -5.06 -1.95
C GLY A 161 14.40 -4.06 -2.90
N PHE A 162 15.10 -4.55 -3.92
CA PHE A 162 15.72 -3.72 -4.95
C PHE A 162 15.83 -4.48 -6.27
N ALA A 163 15.69 -3.76 -7.37
CA ALA A 163 16.04 -4.23 -8.71
C ALA A 163 17.52 -3.93 -9.01
N ARG A 164 18.18 -4.88 -9.64
CA ARG A 164 19.53 -4.70 -10.16
C ARG A 164 19.59 -5.14 -11.61
N ARG A 165 20.16 -4.29 -12.45
CA ARG A 165 20.56 -4.67 -13.80
C ARG A 165 21.94 -5.33 -13.74
N ASP A 166 22.04 -6.51 -14.33
CA ASP A 166 23.30 -7.22 -14.53
C ASP A 166 23.50 -7.56 -16.03
N LYS A 167 24.58 -8.29 -16.35
CA LYS A 167 24.89 -8.67 -17.75
C LYS A 167 23.85 -9.63 -18.36
N ASN A 168 23.09 -10.33 -17.53
CA ASN A 168 22.15 -11.38 -17.92
C ASN A 168 20.69 -10.91 -17.89
N GLY A 169 20.42 -9.67 -17.46
CA GLY A 169 19.09 -9.08 -17.43
C GLY A 169 18.84 -8.30 -16.14
N PHE A 170 17.60 -8.33 -15.69
CA PHE A 170 17.21 -7.70 -14.42
C PHE A 170 17.01 -8.76 -13.36
N SER A 171 17.49 -8.49 -12.14
CA SER A 171 17.23 -9.31 -10.96
C SER A 171 16.46 -8.49 -9.94
N LEU A 172 15.35 -9.03 -9.44
CA LEU A 172 14.54 -8.44 -8.37
C LEU A 172 14.81 -9.19 -7.07
N TYR A 173 15.35 -8.49 -6.07
CA TYR A 173 15.60 -9.02 -4.74
C TYR A 173 14.52 -8.50 -3.80
N ILE A 174 13.84 -9.38 -3.05
CA ILE A 174 12.87 -8.98 -2.03
C ILE A 174 13.12 -9.76 -0.74
N GLU A 175 12.79 -9.12 0.38
CA GLU A 175 12.93 -9.70 1.70
C GLU A 175 12.06 -10.94 1.90
N ASN A 176 12.68 -12.01 2.39
CA ASN A 176 11.99 -13.21 2.80
C ASN A 176 11.15 -12.95 4.08
N GLY A 177 9.93 -13.47 4.11
CA GLY A 177 9.00 -13.21 5.21
C GLY A 177 8.34 -11.83 5.15
N SER A 178 8.54 -11.06 4.08
CA SER A 178 7.82 -9.81 3.89
C SER A 178 6.31 -10.05 3.87
N PRO A 179 5.51 -9.23 4.57
CA PRO A 179 4.06 -9.20 4.41
C PRO A 179 3.69 -8.99 2.96
N LYS A 180 2.59 -9.63 2.53
CA LYS A 180 2.11 -9.58 1.15
C LYS A 180 1.98 -8.16 0.62
N ILE A 181 1.37 -7.25 1.38
CA ILE A 181 1.13 -5.87 0.92
C ILE A 181 2.43 -5.06 0.78
N ALA A 182 3.37 -5.25 1.70
CA ALA A 182 4.69 -4.62 1.62
C ALA A 182 5.48 -5.13 0.41
N ALA A 183 5.42 -6.45 0.16
CA ALA A 183 6.04 -7.05 -1.02
C ALA A 183 5.40 -6.53 -2.32
N VAL A 184 4.08 -6.36 -2.37
CA VAL A 184 3.37 -5.77 -3.52
C VAL A 184 3.85 -4.35 -3.80
N ALA A 185 3.90 -3.50 -2.77
CA ALA A 185 4.38 -2.12 -2.89
C ALA A 185 5.81 -2.08 -3.45
N THR A 186 6.72 -2.86 -2.85
CA THR A 186 8.10 -2.98 -3.34
C THR A 186 8.17 -3.51 -4.76
N MET A 187 7.40 -4.53 -5.14
CA MET A 187 7.40 -5.04 -6.52
C MET A 187 6.97 -3.96 -7.52
N ALA A 188 5.92 -3.19 -7.22
CA ALA A 188 5.44 -2.11 -8.09
C ALA A 188 6.50 -1.01 -8.26
N HIS A 189 7.15 -0.62 -7.16
CA HIS A 189 8.26 0.32 -7.13
C HIS A 189 9.42 -0.16 -8.03
N GLU A 190 9.90 -1.37 -7.80
CA GLU A 190 11.07 -1.90 -8.51
C GLU A 190 10.80 -2.21 -9.99
N LEU A 191 9.59 -2.67 -10.33
CA LEU A 191 9.18 -2.84 -11.72
C LEU A 191 9.13 -1.50 -12.46
N THR A 192 8.81 -0.41 -11.76
CA THR A 192 8.88 0.94 -12.32
C THR A 192 10.31 1.30 -12.70
N HIS A 193 11.30 1.01 -11.84
CA HIS A 193 12.71 1.20 -12.21
C HIS A 193 13.13 0.36 -13.40
N ILE A 194 12.72 -0.91 -13.46
CA ILE A 194 13.01 -1.76 -14.62
C ILE A 194 12.46 -1.14 -15.89
N TRP A 195 11.22 -0.62 -15.86
CA TRP A 195 10.64 0.09 -16.99
C TRP A 195 11.42 1.36 -17.34
N GLN A 196 11.79 2.19 -16.35
CA GLN A 196 12.58 3.41 -16.55
C GLN A 196 13.92 3.09 -17.21
N TYR A 197 14.66 2.08 -16.74
CA TYR A 197 15.94 1.67 -17.31
C TYR A 197 15.88 1.23 -18.77
N VAL A 198 14.71 0.79 -19.23
CA VAL A 198 14.50 0.37 -20.62
C VAL A 198 13.99 1.51 -21.50
N ASN A 199 13.14 2.39 -20.94
CA ASN A 199 12.40 3.37 -21.73
C ASN A 199 12.94 4.80 -21.64
N TRP A 200 13.73 5.11 -20.62
CA TRP A 200 14.31 6.44 -20.45
C TRP A 200 15.70 6.56 -21.03
N ASN A 201 16.05 7.80 -21.37
CA ASN A 201 17.37 8.18 -21.85
C ASN A 201 18.02 9.12 -20.84
N ASP A 202 18.94 8.59 -20.04
CA ASP A 202 19.66 9.31 -18.99
C ASP A 202 20.29 10.62 -19.50
N LYS A 203 20.86 10.62 -20.72
CA LYS A 203 21.49 11.83 -21.29
C LYS A 203 20.46 12.92 -21.54
N LEU A 204 19.25 12.54 -21.97
CA LEU A 204 18.16 13.50 -22.17
C LEU A 204 17.64 14.01 -20.84
N LEU A 205 17.42 13.12 -19.87
CA LEU A 205 16.94 13.50 -18.53
C LEU A 205 17.93 14.43 -17.83
N VAL A 206 19.24 14.14 -17.89
CA VAL A 206 20.29 15.00 -17.34
C VAL A 206 20.31 16.38 -18.01
N ARG A 207 20.04 16.46 -19.31
CA ARG A 207 19.95 17.76 -20.01
C ARG A 207 18.73 18.57 -19.60
N GLN A 208 17.59 17.91 -19.35
CA GLN A 208 16.34 18.58 -18.99
C GLN A 208 16.28 18.98 -17.53
N TYR A 209 16.61 18.06 -16.63
CA TYR A 209 16.39 18.20 -15.19
C TYR A 209 17.70 18.42 -14.41
N GLY A 210 18.85 18.22 -15.03
CA GLY A 210 20.17 18.34 -14.40
C GLY A 210 20.62 17.06 -13.70
N ALA A 211 21.92 16.77 -13.73
CA ALA A 211 22.50 15.54 -13.17
C ALA A 211 22.20 15.35 -11.67
N ARG A 212 22.14 16.45 -10.90
CA ARG A 212 21.87 16.39 -9.46
C ARG A 212 20.44 15.97 -9.12
N ASN A 213 19.50 16.18 -10.04
CA ASN A 213 18.09 15.87 -9.81
C ASN A 213 17.70 14.53 -10.41
N GLN A 214 18.59 13.83 -11.12
CA GLN A 214 18.25 12.59 -11.81
C GLN A 214 17.61 11.58 -10.86
N LEU A 215 18.16 11.41 -9.66
CA LEU A 215 17.62 10.47 -8.67
C LEU A 215 16.20 10.85 -8.23
N GLU A 216 15.91 12.13 -8.00
CA GLU A 216 14.55 12.61 -7.71
C GLU A 216 13.53 12.26 -8.80
N ILE A 217 13.94 12.29 -10.07
CA ILE A 217 13.05 11.93 -11.18
C ILE A 217 12.73 10.43 -11.14
N TYR A 218 13.74 9.59 -10.93
CA TYR A 218 13.55 8.13 -10.89
C TYR A 218 12.73 7.70 -9.68
N GLU A 219 13.18 8.06 -8.48
CA GLU A 219 12.55 7.67 -7.22
C GLU A 219 11.16 8.30 -7.06
N GLY A 220 10.99 9.55 -7.51
CA GLY A 220 9.72 10.25 -7.44
C GLY A 220 8.61 9.55 -8.21
N MET A 221 8.91 9.10 -9.44
CA MET A 221 7.95 8.31 -10.22
C MET A 221 7.72 6.95 -9.59
N ALA A 222 8.77 6.27 -9.12
CA ALA A 222 8.63 4.95 -8.50
C ALA A 222 7.73 5.00 -7.25
N LYS A 223 7.88 6.01 -6.38
CA LYS A 223 6.98 6.25 -5.24
C LYS A 223 5.57 6.61 -5.66
N TRP A 224 5.41 7.44 -6.69
CA TRP A 224 4.08 7.77 -7.20
C TRP A 224 3.35 6.52 -7.70
N VAL A 225 4.03 5.68 -8.49
CA VAL A 225 3.48 4.43 -9.02
C VAL A 225 3.18 3.44 -7.90
N GLU A 226 4.05 3.31 -6.91
CA GLU A 226 3.82 2.47 -5.73
C GLU A 226 2.51 2.83 -5.02
N ILE A 227 2.31 4.12 -4.71
CA ILE A 227 1.11 4.60 -4.03
C ILE A 227 -0.12 4.45 -4.91
N GLN A 228 -0.04 4.85 -6.19
CA GLN A 228 -1.14 4.74 -7.14
C GLN A 228 -1.56 3.27 -7.38
N TYR A 229 -0.59 2.36 -7.44
CA TYR A 229 -0.86 0.92 -7.56
C TYR A 229 -1.66 0.41 -6.36
N LEU A 230 -1.28 0.80 -5.15
CA LEU A 230 -1.98 0.43 -3.92
C LEU A 230 -3.44 0.94 -3.92
N LEU A 231 -3.67 2.16 -4.43
CA LEU A 231 -5.02 2.69 -4.61
C LEU A 231 -5.84 1.86 -5.61
N TYR A 232 -5.25 1.48 -6.75
CA TYR A 232 -5.94 0.66 -7.76
C TYR A 232 -6.31 -0.75 -7.28
N ILE A 233 -5.54 -1.33 -6.36
CA ILE A 233 -5.89 -2.62 -5.74
C ILE A 233 -6.72 -2.48 -4.46
N ASN A 234 -7.23 -1.27 -4.18
CA ASN A 234 -8.11 -0.95 -3.06
C ASN A 234 -7.45 -1.08 -1.66
N GLU A 235 -6.13 -0.99 -1.59
CA GLU A 235 -5.35 -1.00 -0.34
C GLU A 235 -5.18 0.44 0.21
N ILE A 236 -6.30 1.17 0.29
CA ILE A 236 -6.37 2.62 0.51
C ILE A 236 -5.69 3.05 1.81
N ALA A 237 -5.96 2.35 2.92
CA ALA A 237 -5.35 2.67 4.21
C ALA A 237 -3.80 2.55 4.18
N TYR A 238 -3.27 1.52 3.50
CA TYR A 238 -1.83 1.36 3.34
C TYR A 238 -1.26 2.44 2.40
N ALA A 239 -1.94 2.70 1.28
CA ALA A 239 -1.57 3.74 0.33
C ALA A 239 -1.48 5.12 1.00
N LYS A 240 -2.47 5.47 1.82
CA LYS A 240 -2.52 6.74 2.56
C LYS A 240 -1.36 6.87 3.55
N ARG A 241 -1.01 5.81 4.30
CA ARG A 241 0.20 5.85 5.15
C ARG A 241 1.46 6.08 4.33
N GLN A 242 1.62 5.37 3.22
CA GLN A 242 2.79 5.56 2.35
C GLN A 242 2.84 6.97 1.75
N GLU A 243 1.69 7.54 1.38
CA GLU A 243 1.57 8.93 0.94
C GLU A 243 2.06 9.89 2.04
N ILE A 244 1.53 9.80 3.26
CA ILE A 244 1.90 10.68 4.38
C ILE A 244 3.40 10.55 4.69
N ILE A 245 3.91 9.32 4.81
CA ILE A 245 5.33 9.07 5.08
C ILE A 245 6.20 9.69 3.98
N THR A 246 5.83 9.49 2.72
CA THR A 246 6.62 10.00 1.58
C THR A 246 6.60 11.53 1.54
N LEU A 247 5.48 12.18 1.88
CA LEU A 247 5.38 13.64 1.96
C LEU A 247 6.23 14.24 3.09
N HIS A 248 6.51 13.49 4.16
CA HIS A 248 7.35 13.94 5.26
C HIS A 248 8.86 13.80 4.97
N ARG A 249 9.24 13.15 3.86
CA ARG A 249 10.65 12.99 3.49
C ARG A 249 11.19 14.24 2.81
N ASP A 250 12.37 14.68 3.22
CA ASP A 250 13.17 15.69 2.52
C ASP A 250 14.39 15.07 1.82
N ASP A 251 14.17 13.95 1.15
CA ASP A 251 15.15 13.32 0.27
C ASP A 251 14.60 13.18 -1.15
N GLU A 252 15.35 12.51 -2.02
CA GLU A 252 14.99 12.31 -3.42
C GLU A 252 13.60 11.68 -3.62
N TYR A 253 13.18 10.82 -2.70
CA TYR A 253 11.90 10.12 -2.75
C TYR A 253 10.77 11.11 -2.50
N GLY A 254 10.86 11.88 -1.42
CA GLY A 254 9.82 12.85 -1.04
C GLY A 254 9.72 14.01 -2.02
N ARG A 255 10.85 14.66 -2.33
CA ARG A 255 10.90 15.78 -3.27
C ARG A 255 10.48 15.38 -4.68
N GLY A 256 10.89 14.19 -5.12
CA GLY A 256 10.46 13.61 -6.39
C GLY A 256 8.96 13.33 -6.43
N PHE A 257 8.45 12.62 -5.42
CA PHE A 257 7.03 12.25 -5.34
C PHE A 257 6.11 13.47 -5.38
N ILE A 258 6.46 14.54 -4.66
CA ILE A 258 5.70 15.80 -4.65
C ILE A 258 5.55 16.38 -6.06
N LYS A 259 6.62 16.39 -6.86
CA LYS A 259 6.59 16.88 -8.25
C LYS A 259 5.66 16.03 -9.12
N TYR A 260 5.75 14.71 -9.01
CA TYR A 260 4.90 13.79 -9.79
C TYR A 260 3.44 13.89 -9.38
N ARG A 261 3.14 13.98 -8.08
CA ARG A 261 1.77 14.14 -7.57
C ARG A 261 1.13 15.46 -8.05
N MET A 262 1.91 16.54 -8.15
CA MET A 262 1.41 17.81 -8.70
C MET A 262 1.08 17.73 -10.18
N ARG A 263 1.88 17.00 -10.96
CA ARG A 263 1.71 16.83 -12.42
C ARG A 263 0.62 15.80 -12.75
N TYR A 264 0.60 14.70 -12.00
CA TYR A 264 -0.32 13.57 -12.12
C TYR A 264 -0.97 13.33 -10.76
N PRO A 265 -2.12 13.97 -10.47
CA PRO A 265 -2.83 13.76 -9.21
C PRO A 265 -3.16 12.28 -9.01
N LEU A 266 -3.08 11.81 -7.76
CA LEU A 266 -3.47 10.43 -7.42
C LEU A 266 -4.97 10.25 -7.64
N THR A 267 -5.35 9.14 -8.26
CA THR A 267 -6.75 8.78 -8.50
C THR A 267 -7.19 7.69 -7.52
N TYR A 268 -8.38 7.87 -6.95
CA TYR A 268 -9.00 6.92 -6.03
C TYR A 268 -10.03 6.07 -6.80
N GLY A 269 -10.10 4.78 -6.52
CA GLY A 269 -11.06 3.86 -7.14
C GLY A 269 -10.56 3.17 -8.42
N THR A 270 -11.48 2.67 -9.24
CA THR A 270 -11.19 1.83 -10.43
C THR A 270 -11.07 2.59 -11.74
N GLU A 271 -10.94 3.93 -11.68
CA GLU A 271 -10.77 4.76 -12.88
C GLU A 271 -9.36 4.60 -13.45
N ILE A 272 -9.17 3.50 -14.17
CA ILE A 272 -7.96 3.19 -14.93
C ILE A 272 -7.99 4.03 -16.21
N GLY A 273 -6.86 4.66 -16.56
CA GLY A 273 -6.70 5.40 -17.82
C GLY A 273 -6.51 6.91 -17.69
N ALA A 274 -6.37 7.43 -16.47
CA ALA A 274 -5.86 8.80 -16.26
C ALA A 274 -4.45 8.97 -16.87
N GLU A 275 -4.06 10.20 -17.20
CA GLU A 275 -2.70 10.48 -17.67
C GLU A 275 -1.70 10.08 -16.58
N THR A 276 -0.69 9.29 -16.95
CA THR A 276 0.35 8.82 -16.01
C THR A 276 1.74 9.20 -16.51
N PRO A 277 2.77 9.16 -15.64
CA PRO A 277 4.15 9.41 -16.04
C PRO A 277 4.64 8.52 -17.19
N PHE A 278 4.06 7.33 -17.35
CA PHE A 278 4.39 6.38 -18.41
C PHE A 278 4.03 6.89 -19.81
N CYS A 279 3.05 7.80 -19.92
CA CYS A 279 2.65 8.40 -21.19
C CYS A 279 3.72 9.36 -21.75
N ASN A 280 4.60 9.89 -20.90
CA ASN A 280 5.54 10.97 -21.24
C ASN A 280 7.02 10.57 -21.01
N SER A 281 7.49 9.49 -21.63
CA SER A 281 8.84 8.94 -21.38
C SER A 281 10.03 9.88 -21.65
N LYS A 282 9.84 10.94 -22.46
CA LYS A 282 10.88 11.94 -22.79
C LYS A 282 10.88 13.17 -21.89
N ALA A 283 9.82 13.37 -21.13
CA ALA A 283 9.64 14.49 -20.20
C ALA A 283 8.62 14.03 -19.14
N PRO A 284 9.02 13.10 -18.25
CA PRO A 284 8.09 12.44 -17.37
C PRO A 284 7.52 13.37 -16.29
N LEU A 285 8.18 14.52 -16.02
CA LEU A 285 7.68 15.64 -15.23
C LEU A 285 7.33 16.82 -16.13
#